data_AF-A0A4Q3J8P7-F1
#
_entry.id   AF-A0A4Q3J8P7-F1
#
_cell.length_a   1.000
_cell.length_b   1.000
_cell.length_c   1.000
_cell.angle_alpha   90.00
_cell.angle_beta   90.00
_cell.angle_gamma   90.00
#
_symmetry.space_group_name_H-M   'P 1'
#
loop_
_entity.id
_entity.type
_entity.pdbx_description
1 polymer ?
#
loop_
_entity_poly.entity_id
_entity_poly.type
_entity_poly.pdbx_seq_one_letter_code
_entity_poly.pdbx_strand_id
1 'polypeptide(L)'
;MSDATTELSPEDKLFRSLFRELFQTETSASEHCRVEAERLGLSTSPARAMTAVAEQADRILAELPGLAQQRGLPPSAGGKAVGKLFSVLRDDAADVALSMEQSYRGTLLGMRHGMDLVAILERVAERRQDGGLVRWCERWREQRTPLVVAAEVQLGWFAINAAEANAPAKQGVLPSAARAVLGAVGKVETAISGGEK
;
A
#
# COMPACT_ATOMS: atom_id res chain seq x y z
N MET A 1 -25.10 -26.08 30.35
CA MET A 1 -25.22 -25.48 29.01
C MET A 1 -23.83 -24.97 28.64
N SER A 2 -23.08 -25.80 27.94
CA SER A 2 -21.65 -25.57 27.67
C SER A 2 -21.54 -24.69 26.44
N ASP A 3 -21.14 -23.44 26.65
CA ASP A 3 -20.77 -22.50 25.61
C ASP A 3 -19.36 -22.89 25.13
N ALA A 4 -19.32 -23.90 24.25
CA ALA A 4 -18.08 -24.33 23.62
C ALA A 4 -17.74 -23.30 22.54
N THR A 5 -16.89 -22.35 22.88
CA THR A 5 -16.18 -21.48 21.94
C THR A 5 -15.52 -22.39 20.91
N THR A 6 -16.19 -22.62 19.78
CA THR A 6 -15.72 -23.54 18.76
C THR A 6 -14.47 -22.91 18.16
N GLU A 7 -13.31 -23.50 18.45
CA GLU A 7 -12.06 -23.02 17.88
C GLU A 7 -12.15 -23.10 16.35
N LEU A 8 -11.89 -21.96 15.70
CA LEU A 8 -11.86 -21.91 14.25
C LEU A 8 -10.76 -22.81 13.70
N SER A 9 -11.06 -23.50 12.60
CA SER A 9 -10.08 -24.27 11.86
C SER A 9 -8.92 -23.36 11.39
N PRO A 10 -7.70 -23.89 11.19
CA PRO A 10 -6.59 -23.12 10.63
C PRO A 10 -6.95 -22.45 9.29
N GLU A 11 -7.75 -23.11 8.47
CA GLU A 11 -8.24 -22.59 7.20
C GLU A 11 -9.19 -21.39 7.38
N ASP A 12 -10.13 -21.47 8.33
CA ASP A 12 -11.02 -20.34 8.64
C ASP A 12 -10.25 -19.16 9.23
N LYS A 13 -9.23 -19.42 10.05
CA LYS A 13 -8.35 -18.37 10.57
C LYS A 13 -7.61 -17.65 9.44
N LEU A 14 -7.03 -18.41 8.50
CA LEU A 14 -6.36 -17.86 7.32
C LEU A 14 -7.34 -17.09 6.43
N PHE A 15 -8.51 -17.65 6.15
CA PHE A 15 -9.51 -16.99 5.32
C PHE A 15 -9.95 -15.64 5.90
N ARG A 16 -10.20 -15.60 7.21
CA ARG A 16 -10.52 -14.36 7.93
C ARG A 16 -9.38 -13.36 7.89
N SER A 17 -8.13 -13.82 8.03
CA SER A 17 -6.97 -12.92 7.99
C SER A 17 -6.76 -12.33 6.60
N LEU A 18 -6.88 -13.12 5.54
CA LEU A 18 -6.76 -12.68 4.15
C LEU A 18 -7.82 -11.63 3.80
N PHE A 19 -9.08 -11.83 4.23
CA PHE A 19 -10.13 -10.84 4.02
C PHE A 19 -9.81 -9.52 4.74
N ARG A 20 -9.38 -9.57 5.99
CA ARG A 20 -8.98 -8.37 6.73
C ARG A 20 -7.80 -7.66 6.05
N GLU A 21 -6.80 -8.40 5.61
CA GLU A 21 -5.65 -7.85 4.90
C GLU A 21 -6.03 -7.25 3.55
N LEU A 22 -7.04 -7.80 2.87
CA LEU A 22 -7.58 -7.27 1.63
C LEU A 22 -8.23 -5.89 1.86
N PHE A 23 -9.06 -5.75 2.89
CA PHE A 23 -9.58 -4.43 3.28
C PHE A 23 -8.44 -3.43 3.53
N GLN A 24 -7.42 -3.84 4.30
CA GLN A 24 -6.29 -2.98 4.62
C GLN A 24 -5.50 -2.57 3.38
N THR A 25 -5.27 -3.50 2.47
CA THR A 25 -4.49 -3.27 1.25
C THR A 25 -5.25 -2.38 0.28
N GLU A 26 -6.57 -2.54 0.14
CA GLU A 26 -7.39 -1.66 -0.70
C GLU A 26 -7.53 -0.25 -0.10
N THR A 27 -7.68 -0.12 1.23
CA THR A 27 -7.61 1.19 1.89
C THR A 27 -6.26 1.86 1.61
N SER A 28 -5.16 1.12 1.76
CA SER A 28 -3.81 1.62 1.48
C SER A 28 -3.66 2.06 0.03
N ALA A 29 -4.12 1.25 -0.93
CA ALA A 29 -4.09 1.58 -2.35
C ALA A 29 -4.92 2.85 -2.66
N SER A 30 -6.11 2.96 -2.09
CA SER A 30 -6.98 4.13 -2.24
C SER A 30 -6.32 5.40 -1.68
N GLU A 31 -5.75 5.34 -0.48
CA GLU A 31 -5.16 6.51 0.19
C GLU A 31 -3.79 6.89 -0.37
N HIS A 32 -2.85 5.95 -0.43
CA HIS A 32 -1.47 6.25 -0.82
C HIS A 32 -1.36 6.64 -2.28
N CYS A 33 -2.13 6.01 -3.18
CA CYS A 33 -2.09 6.41 -4.58
C CYS A 33 -2.64 7.84 -4.77
N ARG A 34 -3.66 8.28 -4.02
CA ARG A 34 -4.09 9.69 -4.06
C ARG A 34 -3.01 10.63 -3.55
N VAL A 35 -2.39 10.29 -2.43
CA VAL A 35 -1.29 11.09 -1.86
C VAL A 35 -0.14 11.21 -2.86
N GLU A 36 0.26 10.12 -3.52
CA GLU A 36 1.30 10.18 -4.56
C GLU A 36 0.86 11.01 -5.77
N ALA A 37 -0.38 10.87 -6.23
CA ALA A 37 -0.91 11.66 -7.35
C ALA A 37 -0.89 13.16 -7.05
N GLU A 38 -1.28 13.56 -5.83
CA GLU A 38 -1.23 14.95 -5.38
C GLU A 38 0.22 15.48 -5.35
N ARG A 39 1.15 14.71 -4.78
CA ARG A 39 2.57 15.09 -4.69
C ARG A 39 3.23 15.26 -6.07
N LEU A 40 2.86 14.41 -7.03
CA LEU A 40 3.37 14.46 -8.40
C LEU A 40 2.75 15.57 -9.24
N GLY A 41 1.65 16.18 -8.76
CA GLY A 41 0.83 17.09 -9.54
C GLY A 41 -0.12 16.34 -10.47
N LEU A 42 -1.42 16.60 -10.31
CA LEU A 42 -2.52 15.84 -10.93
C LEU A 42 -2.51 15.77 -12.47
N SER A 43 -1.77 16.66 -13.14
CA SER A 43 -1.65 16.70 -14.60
C SER A 43 -0.52 15.82 -15.15
N THR A 44 0.32 15.22 -14.30
CA THR A 44 1.41 14.34 -14.76
C THR A 44 0.90 12.93 -15.11
N SER A 45 1.65 12.21 -15.95
CA SER A 45 1.30 10.83 -16.30
C SER A 45 1.39 9.85 -15.11
N PRO A 46 2.40 9.88 -14.22
CA PRO A 46 2.40 9.06 -13.00
C PRO A 46 1.24 9.39 -12.07
N ALA A 47 0.86 10.67 -11.92
CA ALA A 47 -0.30 11.04 -11.09
C ALA A 47 -1.60 10.41 -11.62
N ARG A 48 -1.87 10.51 -12.93
CA ARG A 48 -3.07 9.89 -13.53
C ARG A 48 -3.12 8.38 -13.33
N ALA A 49 -1.97 7.69 -13.45
CA ALA A 49 -1.90 6.25 -13.22
C ALA A 49 -2.26 5.90 -11.76
N MET A 50 -1.71 6.64 -10.79
CA MET A 50 -2.04 6.48 -9.38
C MET A 50 -3.51 6.81 -9.07
N THR A 51 -4.07 7.87 -9.66
CA THR A 51 -5.50 8.19 -9.53
C THR A 51 -6.38 7.04 -10.02
N ALA A 52 -6.07 6.44 -11.18
CA ALA A 52 -6.85 5.32 -11.70
C ALA A 52 -6.82 4.09 -10.78
N VAL A 53 -5.67 3.82 -10.15
CA VAL A 53 -5.55 2.76 -9.12
C VAL A 53 -6.41 3.09 -7.91
N ALA A 54 -6.38 4.33 -7.41
CA ALA A 54 -7.17 4.75 -6.26
C ALA A 54 -8.68 4.62 -6.52
N GLU A 55 -9.16 5.08 -7.66
CA GLU A 55 -10.57 4.99 -8.06
C GLU A 55 -11.05 3.54 -8.15
N GLN A 56 -10.21 2.63 -8.66
CA GLN A 56 -10.55 1.22 -8.69
C GLN A 56 -10.58 0.64 -7.27
N ALA A 57 -9.63 1.03 -6.39
CA ALA A 57 -9.62 0.61 -5.00
C ALA A 57 -10.90 1.04 -4.25
N ASP A 58 -11.41 2.25 -4.52
CA ASP A 58 -12.68 2.72 -3.94
C ASP A 58 -13.87 1.85 -4.33
N ARG A 59 -13.96 1.47 -5.62
CA ARG A 59 -15.01 0.57 -6.10
C ARG A 59 -14.94 -0.78 -5.40
N ILE A 60 -13.74 -1.32 -5.25
CA ILE A 60 -13.53 -2.58 -4.53
C ILE A 60 -13.92 -2.45 -3.06
N LEU A 61 -13.48 -1.39 -2.37
CA LEU A 61 -13.84 -1.14 -0.97
C LEU A 61 -15.36 -1.05 -0.76
N ALA A 62 -16.11 -0.53 -1.72
CA ALA A 62 -17.57 -0.51 -1.66
C ALA A 62 -18.21 -1.91 -1.78
N GLU A 63 -17.56 -2.85 -2.48
CA GLU A 63 -18.03 -4.23 -2.65
C GLU A 63 -17.70 -5.14 -1.46
N LEU A 64 -16.54 -4.94 -0.83
CA LEU A 64 -16.00 -5.85 0.17
C LEU A 64 -16.94 -6.13 1.36
N PRO A 65 -17.70 -5.17 1.92
CA PRO A 65 -18.63 -5.45 3.02
C PRO A 65 -19.71 -6.48 2.65
N GLY A 66 -20.28 -6.36 1.45
CA GLY A 66 -21.27 -7.32 0.94
C GLY A 66 -20.64 -8.70 0.71
N LEU A 67 -19.43 -8.72 0.17
CA LEU A 67 -18.66 -9.94 -0.04
C LEU A 67 -18.37 -10.68 1.28
N ALA A 68 -17.98 -9.93 2.32
CA ALA A 68 -17.70 -10.44 3.65
C ALA A 68 -18.97 -10.96 4.35
N GLN A 69 -20.08 -10.20 4.26
CA GLN A 69 -21.35 -10.59 4.84
C GLN A 69 -21.88 -11.92 4.28
N GLN A 70 -21.80 -12.11 2.96
CA GLN A 70 -22.19 -13.36 2.28
C GLN A 70 -21.44 -14.59 2.80
N ARG A 71 -20.29 -14.40 3.46
CA ARG A 71 -19.40 -15.45 3.96
C ARG A 71 -19.39 -15.55 5.48
N GLY A 72 -20.33 -14.89 6.15
CA GLY A 72 -20.42 -14.89 7.62
C GLY A 72 -19.23 -14.22 8.29
N LEU A 73 -18.50 -13.36 7.57
CA LEU A 73 -17.40 -12.59 8.12
C LEU A 73 -17.97 -11.33 8.80
N PRO A 74 -17.41 -10.91 9.94
CA PRO A 74 -17.91 -9.73 10.64
C PRO A 74 -17.80 -8.49 9.73
N PRO A 75 -18.86 -7.65 9.66
CA PRO A 75 -18.85 -6.43 8.85
C PRO A 75 -17.82 -5.40 9.33
N SER A 76 -17.20 -5.64 10.50
CA SER A 76 -16.17 -4.82 11.13
C SER A 76 -14.72 -5.21 10.81
N ALA A 77 -14.46 -6.07 9.81
CA ALA A 77 -13.10 -6.28 9.30
C ALA A 77 -12.43 -4.97 8.78
N GLY A 78 -13.19 -3.88 8.64
CA GLY A 78 -12.73 -2.54 8.24
C GLY A 78 -13.09 -1.40 9.21
N GLY A 79 -13.06 -1.61 10.53
CA GLY A 79 -13.36 -0.56 11.52
C GLY A 79 -12.20 -0.19 12.44
N LYS A 80 -11.44 0.86 12.09
CA LYS A 80 -10.59 1.68 13.00
C LYS A 80 -9.35 1.05 13.67
N ALA A 81 -8.88 -0.11 13.25
CA ALA A 81 -7.51 -0.56 13.56
C ALA A 81 -6.64 -0.52 12.29
N VAL A 82 -6.49 0.67 11.72
CA VAL A 82 -5.43 0.97 10.75
C VAL A 82 -4.16 1.14 11.58
N GLY A 83 -3.36 0.08 11.70
CA GLY A 83 -2.13 0.15 12.48
C GLY A 83 -1.35 -1.14 12.51
N LYS A 84 -0.12 -1.06 11.99
CA LYS A 84 1.02 -1.98 12.21
C LYS A 84 1.19 -3.24 11.36
N LEU A 85 0.71 -3.31 10.11
CA LEU A 85 1.29 -4.28 9.14
C LEU A 85 2.08 -3.64 7.98
N PHE A 86 1.97 -2.33 7.76
CA PHE A 86 2.95 -1.55 6.98
C PHE A 86 4.10 -1.00 7.84
N SER A 87 4.46 -1.68 8.94
CA SER A 87 5.60 -1.29 9.78
C SER A 87 6.96 -1.47 9.09
N VAL A 88 7.01 -1.97 7.85
CA VAL A 88 8.23 -1.96 7.03
C VAL A 88 8.34 -0.68 6.20
N LEU A 89 7.30 0.16 6.14
CA LEU A 89 7.33 1.43 5.41
C LEU A 89 7.03 2.66 6.28
N ARG A 90 6.67 2.51 7.56
CA ARG A 90 6.13 3.65 8.31
C ARG A 90 6.33 3.59 9.82
N ASP A 91 7.58 3.75 10.25
CA ASP A 91 7.82 4.58 11.43
C ASP A 91 7.72 6.03 10.95
N ASP A 92 6.70 6.76 11.41
CA ASP A 92 6.34 8.13 10.98
C ASP A 92 7.48 9.19 11.13
N ALA A 93 8.66 8.80 11.61
CA ALA A 93 9.88 9.61 11.65
C ALA A 93 10.81 9.45 10.43
N ALA A 94 10.72 8.34 9.67
CA ALA A 94 11.55 8.09 8.49
C ALA A 94 10.99 8.72 7.19
N ASP A 95 9.70 9.09 7.21
CA ASP A 95 8.95 9.64 6.08
C ASP A 95 9.40 11.04 5.61
N VAL A 96 10.38 11.65 6.28
CA VAL A 96 10.93 12.96 5.91
C VAL A 96 12.17 12.82 4.99
N ALA A 97 12.61 11.59 4.69
CA ALA A 97 13.83 11.34 3.91
C ALA A 97 13.62 10.65 2.55
N LEU A 98 12.39 10.24 2.19
CA LEU A 98 12.15 9.61 0.90
C LEU A 98 12.03 10.65 -0.22
N SER A 99 12.70 10.36 -1.34
CA SER A 99 12.46 11.08 -2.58
C SER A 99 11.09 10.72 -3.18
N MET A 100 10.58 11.55 -4.09
CA MET A 100 9.34 11.30 -4.84
C MET A 100 9.36 9.94 -5.54
N GLU A 101 10.47 9.60 -6.18
CA GLU A 101 10.63 8.31 -6.89
C GLU A 101 10.58 7.12 -5.91
N GLN A 102 11.25 7.23 -4.76
CA GLN A 102 11.26 6.19 -3.74
C GLN A 102 9.87 5.97 -3.13
N SER A 103 9.14 7.06 -2.87
CA SER A 103 7.77 7.02 -2.36
C SER A 103 6.84 6.33 -3.36
N TYR A 104 6.88 6.75 -4.63
CA TYR A 104 6.10 6.16 -5.72
C TYR A 104 6.36 4.65 -5.88
N ARG A 105 7.62 4.23 -5.84
CA ARG A 105 8.00 2.81 -5.85
C ARG A 105 7.51 2.05 -4.62
N GLY A 106 7.55 2.66 -3.44
CA GLY A 106 7.00 2.08 -2.22
C GLY A 106 5.51 1.78 -2.39
N THR A 107 4.75 2.70 -2.98
CA THR A 107 3.33 2.49 -3.30
C THR A 107 3.14 1.36 -4.32
N LEU A 108 3.97 1.27 -5.36
CA LEU A 108 3.95 0.15 -6.33
C LEU A 108 4.19 -1.22 -5.66
N LEU A 109 5.13 -1.30 -4.72
CA LEU A 109 5.38 -2.53 -3.96
C LEU A 109 4.14 -2.94 -3.15
N GLY A 110 3.44 -1.97 -2.54
CA GLY A 110 2.17 -2.20 -1.85
C GLY A 110 1.08 -2.73 -2.78
N MET A 111 0.99 -2.24 -4.02
CA MET A 111 0.03 -2.76 -5.01
C MET A 111 0.34 -4.19 -5.43
N ARG A 112 1.62 -4.52 -5.67
CA ARG A 112 2.05 -5.88 -6.00
C ARG A 112 1.74 -6.86 -4.87
N HIS A 113 1.98 -6.46 -3.63
CA HIS A 113 1.56 -7.22 -2.45
C HIS A 113 0.06 -7.52 -2.47
N GLY A 114 -0.78 -6.53 -2.80
CA GLY A 114 -2.22 -6.73 -2.95
C GLY A 114 -2.59 -7.74 -4.04
N MET A 115 -1.86 -7.75 -5.16
CA MET A 115 -2.07 -8.75 -6.21
C MET A 115 -1.74 -10.17 -5.74
N ASP A 116 -0.64 -10.33 -5.02
CA ASP A 116 -0.24 -11.62 -4.44
C ASP A 116 -1.25 -12.11 -3.39
N LEU A 117 -1.74 -11.19 -2.55
CA LEU A 117 -2.78 -11.47 -1.56
C LEU A 117 -4.06 -12.01 -2.21
N VAL A 118 -4.54 -11.37 -3.29
CA VAL A 118 -5.75 -11.82 -4.00
C VAL A 118 -5.52 -13.17 -4.69
N ALA A 119 -4.31 -13.43 -5.18
CA ALA A 119 -3.96 -14.75 -5.72
C ALA A 119 -4.03 -15.84 -4.64
N ILE A 120 -3.52 -15.57 -3.42
CA ILE A 120 -3.64 -16.50 -2.30
C ILE A 120 -5.12 -16.69 -1.90
N LEU A 121 -5.90 -15.61 -1.84
CA LEU A 121 -7.32 -15.66 -1.50
C LEU A 121 -8.12 -16.52 -2.48
N GLU A 122 -7.84 -16.40 -3.78
CA GLU A 122 -8.43 -17.27 -4.79
C GLU A 122 -8.13 -18.75 -4.54
N ARG A 123 -6.86 -19.10 -4.26
CA ARG A 123 -6.49 -20.50 -3.94
C ARG A 123 -7.17 -21.05 -2.68
N VAL A 124 -7.48 -20.18 -1.72
CA VAL A 124 -8.28 -20.55 -0.55
C VAL A 124 -9.75 -20.71 -0.96
N ALA A 125 -10.29 -19.81 -1.78
CA ALA A 125 -11.66 -19.90 -2.29
C ALA A 125 -11.90 -21.18 -3.10
N GLU A 126 -10.95 -21.58 -3.96
CA GLU A 126 -10.97 -22.83 -4.72
C GLU A 126 -11.10 -24.04 -3.79
N ARG A 127 -10.28 -24.10 -2.74
CA ARG A 127 -10.30 -25.20 -1.75
C ARG A 127 -11.61 -25.26 -0.96
N ARG A 128 -12.19 -24.10 -0.65
CA ARG A 128 -13.51 -23.97 -0.01
C ARG A 128 -14.68 -24.19 -0.97
N GLN A 129 -14.41 -24.45 -2.26
CA GLN A 129 -15.40 -24.58 -3.33
C GLN A 129 -16.32 -23.34 -3.47
N ASP A 130 -15.80 -22.16 -3.10
CA ASP A 130 -16.50 -20.88 -3.21
C ASP A 130 -16.29 -20.27 -4.60
N GLY A 131 -17.00 -20.80 -5.60
CA GLY A 131 -16.92 -20.33 -6.98
C GLY A 131 -17.35 -18.87 -7.17
N GLY A 132 -18.12 -18.31 -6.23
CA GLY A 132 -18.48 -16.90 -6.24
C GLY A 132 -17.27 -16.00 -5.94
N LEU A 133 -16.45 -16.37 -4.96
CA LEU A 133 -15.24 -15.64 -4.60
C LEU A 133 -14.13 -15.83 -5.63
N VAL A 134 -13.98 -17.03 -6.20
CA VAL A 134 -13.03 -17.27 -7.31
C VAL A 134 -13.29 -16.29 -8.46
N ARG A 135 -14.54 -16.23 -8.97
CA ARG A 135 -14.91 -15.27 -10.03
C ARG A 135 -14.71 -13.82 -9.62
N TRP A 136 -14.86 -13.49 -8.35
CA TRP A 136 -14.60 -12.14 -7.86
C TRP A 136 -13.10 -11.82 -7.89
N CYS A 137 -12.24 -12.72 -7.42
CA CYS A 137 -10.79 -12.57 -7.48
C CYS A 137 -10.28 -12.45 -8.92
N GLU A 138 -10.81 -13.25 -9.84
CA GLU A 138 -10.48 -13.16 -11.28
C GLU A 138 -10.80 -11.77 -11.83
N ARG A 139 -12.03 -11.28 -11.64
CA ARG A 139 -12.43 -9.93 -12.08
C ARG A 139 -11.60 -8.83 -11.43
N TRP A 140 -11.31 -8.97 -10.14
CA TRP A 140 -10.45 -8.02 -9.43
C TRP A 140 -9.08 -7.93 -10.10
N ARG A 141 -8.45 -9.07 -10.42
CA ARG A 141 -7.12 -9.10 -11.06
C ARG A 141 -7.18 -8.57 -12.48
N GLU A 142 -8.16 -9.00 -13.26
CA GLU A 142 -8.36 -8.52 -14.64
C GLU A 142 -8.42 -7.00 -14.70
N GLN A 143 -9.09 -6.37 -13.73
CA GLN A 143 -9.16 -4.91 -13.62
C GLN A 143 -7.89 -4.27 -13.06
N ARG A 144 -7.28 -4.86 -12.02
CA ARG A 144 -6.14 -4.27 -11.32
C ARG A 144 -4.83 -4.38 -12.10
N THR A 145 -4.56 -5.52 -12.73
CA THR A 145 -3.32 -5.80 -13.46
C THR A 145 -2.94 -4.71 -14.47
N PRO A 146 -3.81 -4.29 -15.40
CA PRO A 146 -3.44 -3.25 -16.37
C PRO A 146 -3.15 -1.90 -15.71
N LEU A 147 -3.80 -1.58 -14.58
CA LEU A 147 -3.55 -0.33 -13.85
C LEU A 147 -2.19 -0.33 -13.16
N VAL A 148 -1.81 -1.45 -12.53
CA VAL A 148 -0.49 -1.59 -11.90
C VAL A 148 0.60 -1.54 -12.96
N VAL A 149 0.44 -2.26 -14.08
CA VAL A 149 1.38 -2.20 -15.21
C VAL A 149 1.51 -0.77 -15.76
N ALA A 150 0.39 -0.05 -15.91
CA ALA A 150 0.41 1.34 -16.37
C ALA A 150 1.18 2.25 -15.41
N ALA A 151 1.02 2.07 -14.09
CA ALA A 151 1.76 2.80 -13.08
C ALA A 151 3.26 2.45 -13.07
N GLU A 152 3.62 1.18 -13.30
CA GLU A 152 5.02 0.74 -13.41
C GLU A 152 5.72 1.35 -14.61
N VAL A 153 5.05 1.44 -15.77
CA VAL A 153 5.59 2.11 -16.96
C VAL A 153 5.97 3.56 -16.66
N GLN A 154 5.27 4.24 -15.74
CA GLN A 154 5.59 5.62 -15.37
C GLN A 154 6.88 5.75 -14.56
N LEU A 155 7.53 4.67 -14.14
CA LEU A 155 8.89 4.75 -13.60
C LEU A 155 9.87 5.40 -14.61
N GLY A 156 9.62 5.23 -15.91
CA GLY A 156 10.37 5.93 -16.95
C GLY A 156 10.23 7.45 -16.91
N TRP A 157 9.14 7.99 -16.36
CA TRP A 157 8.97 9.44 -16.19
C TRP A 157 10.02 10.00 -15.24
N PHE A 158 10.34 9.31 -14.14
CA PHE A 158 11.35 9.75 -13.18
C PHE A 158 12.77 9.74 -13.76
N ALA A 159 13.07 8.82 -14.68
CA ALA A 159 14.35 8.79 -15.37
C ALA A 159 14.60 10.04 -16.24
N ILE A 160 13.52 10.66 -16.76
CA ILE A 160 13.57 11.86 -17.59
C ILE A 160 13.44 13.13 -16.73
N ASN A 161 12.76 13.05 -15.59
CA ASN A 161 12.46 14.17 -14.69
C ASN A 161 13.25 14.00 -13.37
N ALA A 162 14.58 13.97 -13.47
CA ALA A 162 15.46 13.61 -12.36
C ALA A 162 15.41 14.62 -11.18
N ALA A 163 15.13 15.89 -11.45
CA ALA A 163 15.00 16.90 -10.40
C ALA A 163 13.77 16.62 -9.53
N GLU A 164 12.64 16.32 -10.16
CA GLU A 164 11.40 15.93 -9.51
C GLU A 164 11.54 14.57 -8.82
N ALA A 165 12.23 13.61 -9.43
CA ALA A 165 12.48 12.29 -8.86
C ALA A 165 13.21 12.35 -7.52
N ASN A 166 14.16 13.28 -7.38
CA ASN A 166 14.97 13.47 -6.17
C ASN A 166 14.37 14.49 -5.19
N ALA A 167 13.28 15.15 -5.55
CA ALA A 167 12.60 16.07 -4.65
C ALA A 167 12.04 15.32 -3.43
N PRO A 168 11.98 15.94 -2.23
CA PRO A 168 11.38 15.32 -1.06
C PRO A 168 9.89 15.02 -1.28
N ALA A 169 9.45 13.81 -0.92
CA ALA A 169 8.05 13.40 -1.10
C ALA A 169 7.07 14.12 -0.14
N LYS A 170 7.53 14.56 1.03
CA LYS A 170 6.75 15.40 1.96
C LYS A 170 7.32 16.80 2.03
N GLN A 171 6.51 17.80 1.70
CA GLN A 171 6.79 19.21 2.02
C GLN A 171 6.33 19.52 3.45
N GLY A 172 7.06 19.01 4.44
CA GLY A 172 6.84 19.29 5.85
C GLY A 172 8.09 19.88 6.49
N VAL A 173 7.91 20.78 7.46
CA VAL A 173 9.03 21.22 8.31
C VAL A 173 9.57 19.98 9.02
N LEU A 174 10.84 19.64 8.77
CA LEU A 174 11.58 18.63 9.51
C LEU A 174 11.28 18.81 11.02
N PRO A 175 10.76 17.79 11.72
CA PRO A 175 10.73 17.81 13.18
C PRO A 175 12.13 18.16 13.68
N SER A 176 12.26 19.01 14.69
CA SER A 176 13.54 19.53 15.18
C SER A 176 14.60 18.44 15.43
N ALA A 177 14.16 17.24 15.81
CA ALA A 177 14.99 16.05 15.98
C ALA A 177 15.64 15.55 14.67
N ALA A 178 14.92 15.54 13.54
CA ALA A 178 15.46 15.13 12.23
C ALA A 178 16.48 16.15 11.68
N ARG A 179 16.27 17.44 11.99
CA ARG A 179 17.23 18.51 11.66
C ARG A 179 18.53 18.38 12.45
N ALA A 180 18.47 17.88 13.68
CA ALA A 180 19.64 17.61 14.51
C ALA A 180 20.47 16.42 14.00
N VAL A 181 19.81 15.36 13.50
CA VAL A 181 20.49 14.19 12.94
C VAL A 181 21.18 14.52 11.62
N LEU A 182 20.51 15.23 10.70
CA LEU A 182 21.14 15.70 9.45
C LEU A 182 22.28 16.70 9.71
N GLY A 183 22.13 17.58 10.71
CA GLY A 183 23.20 18.49 11.14
C GLY A 183 24.41 17.76 11.77
N ALA A 184 24.20 16.57 12.35
CA ALA A 184 25.28 15.74 12.87
C ALA A 184 26.00 14.99 11.74
N VAL A 185 25.27 14.46 10.76
CA VAL A 185 25.85 13.76 9.60
C VAL A 185 26.68 14.72 8.74
N GLY A 186 26.17 15.92 8.44
CA GLY A 186 26.93 16.93 7.70
C GLY A 186 28.21 17.41 8.42
N LYS A 187 28.21 17.43 9.76
CA LYS A 187 29.41 17.74 10.56
C LYS A 187 30.46 16.64 10.50
N VAL A 188 30.04 15.37 10.45
CA VAL A 188 30.94 14.22 10.32
C VAL A 188 31.61 14.22 8.94
N GLU A 189 30.89 14.56 7.87
CA GLU A 189 31.44 14.65 6.51
C GLU A 189 32.50 15.75 6.38
N THR A 190 32.26 16.93 6.96
CA THR A 190 33.27 18.01 7.03
C THR A 190 34.46 17.67 7.92
N ALA A 191 34.28 16.86 8.96
CA ALA A 191 35.37 16.44 9.84
C ALA A 191 36.28 15.38 9.19
N ILE A 192 35.73 14.53 8.32
CA ILE A 192 36.49 13.52 7.57
C ILE A 192 37.24 14.17 6.40
N SER A 193 36.67 15.20 5.75
CA SER A 193 37.31 15.89 4.62
C SER A 193 38.35 16.95 5.05
N GLY A 194 38.34 17.39 6.31
CA GLY A 194 39.32 18.33 6.87
C GLY A 194 40.59 17.71 7.48
N GLY A 195 40.76 16.38 7.33
CA GLY A 195 41.83 15.58 7.96
C GLY A 195 43.06 15.29 7.10
N GLU A 196 43.27 16.00 5.99
CA GLU A 196 44.55 15.99 5.25
C GLU A 196 45.23 17.37 5.35
N LYS A 197 46.10 17.50 6.34
CA LYS A 197 47.27 18.39 6.30
C LYS A 197 48.46 17.67 6.91
#